data_AF-A0A7C6WBS3-F1
#
_entry.id   AF-A0A7C6WBS3-F1
#
_cell.length_a   1.000
_cell.length_b   1.000
_cell.length_c   1.000
_cell.angle_alpha   90.00
_cell.angle_beta   90.00
_cell.angle_gamma   90.00
#
_symmetry.space_group_name_H-M   'P 1'
#
loop_
_entity.id
_entity.type
_entity.pdbx_description
1 polymer ?
#
loop_
_entity_poly.entity_id
_entity_poly.type
_entity_poly.pdbx_seq_one_letter_code
_entity_poly.pdbx_strand_id
1 'polypeptide(L)'
;MDKTDLYIKLDIESPEEFRYFENLSALIEEDDFIDEDLIRDLFNDIDRELLLDYIKQYFEDIMKHLPDEESELYITFDSIARVLAGMINPQMSENDIDNLTFEFMRFRKWFTLDSLVFDRNQDSYISIRDSVYNIIAAKFIDQETDYDFSEACEYPLKGYEVRFSSMIK
;
A
#
# COMPACT_ATOMS: atom_id res chain seq x y z
N MET A 1 -14.46 11.28 -2.63
CA MET A 1 -14.39 12.30 -1.55
C MET A 1 -13.81 13.60 -2.08
N ASP A 2 -13.90 14.70 -1.33
CA ASP A 2 -13.16 15.93 -1.64
C ASP A 2 -11.87 16.08 -0.81
N LYS A 3 -11.13 17.17 -1.01
CA LYS A 3 -9.85 17.44 -0.32
C LYS A 3 -10.00 17.58 1.19
N THR A 4 -11.07 18.21 1.66
CA THR A 4 -11.31 18.43 3.09
C THR A 4 -11.65 17.11 3.76
N ASP A 5 -12.52 16.31 3.14
CA ASP A 5 -12.83 14.97 3.62
C ASP A 5 -11.57 14.10 3.72
N LEU A 6 -10.73 14.11 2.68
CA LEU A 6 -9.46 13.38 2.67
C LEU A 6 -8.59 13.79 3.86
N TYR A 7 -8.38 15.09 4.06
CA TYR A 7 -7.50 15.60 5.12
C TYR A 7 -8.01 15.23 6.52
N ILE A 8 -9.33 15.22 6.73
CA ILE A 8 -9.94 14.72 7.97
C ILE A 8 -9.62 13.23 8.17
N LYS A 9 -9.73 12.40 7.13
CA LYS A 9 -9.42 10.96 7.22
C LYS A 9 -7.94 10.73 7.52
N LEU A 10 -7.06 11.57 6.97
CA LEU A 10 -5.63 11.49 7.20
C LEU A 10 -5.18 12.12 8.53
N ASP A 11 -6.09 12.76 9.27
CA ASP A 11 -5.80 13.53 10.51
C ASP A 11 -4.75 14.63 10.29
N ILE A 12 -4.94 15.45 9.24
CA ILE A 12 -4.09 16.60 8.89
C ILE A 12 -4.93 17.82 8.51
N GLU A 13 -4.41 19.03 8.69
CA GLU A 13 -4.99 20.28 8.16
C GLU A 13 -4.33 20.73 6.85
N SER A 14 -3.09 20.31 6.61
CA SER A 14 -2.32 20.61 5.39
C SER A 14 -1.27 19.52 5.09
N PRO A 15 -0.71 19.46 3.86
CA PRO A 15 0.33 18.47 3.52
C PRO A 15 1.54 18.46 4.46
N GLU A 16 1.91 19.62 5.00
CA GLU A 16 3.05 19.77 5.91
C GLU A 16 2.86 19.07 7.27
N GLU A 17 1.62 18.71 7.61
CA GLU A 17 1.27 17.96 8.82
C GLU A 17 1.30 16.44 8.62
N PHE A 18 1.53 15.96 7.39
CA PHE A 18 1.79 14.56 7.11
C PHE A 18 3.14 14.15 7.71
N ARG A 19 3.14 13.80 8.99
CA ARG A 19 4.33 13.65 9.85
C ARG A 19 4.32 12.37 10.68
N TYR A 20 3.32 11.53 10.49
CA TYR A 20 3.11 10.32 11.25
C TYR A 20 2.84 9.16 10.30
N PHE A 21 3.28 7.97 10.71
CA PHE A 21 3.07 6.72 9.96
C PHE A 21 1.58 6.43 9.75
N GLU A 22 0.76 6.82 10.74
CA GLU A 22 -0.68 6.71 10.74
C GLU A 22 -1.32 7.52 9.60
N ASN A 23 -0.73 8.65 9.17
CA ASN A 23 -1.24 9.41 8.03
C ASN A 23 -1.15 8.58 6.74
N LEU A 24 -0.05 7.85 6.53
CA LEU A 24 0.11 6.98 5.36
C LEU A 24 -0.79 5.75 5.46
N SER A 25 -0.88 5.14 6.63
CA SER A 25 -1.74 3.96 6.84
C SER A 25 -3.20 4.31 6.56
N ALA A 26 -3.68 5.44 7.09
CA ALA A 26 -5.01 5.97 6.79
C ALA A 26 -5.22 6.22 5.28
N LEU A 27 -4.22 6.76 4.58
CA LEU A 27 -4.30 6.96 3.14
C LEU A 27 -4.43 5.63 2.38
N ILE A 28 -3.58 4.65 2.69
CA ILE A 28 -3.59 3.34 2.01
C ILE A 28 -4.90 2.59 2.27
N GLU A 29 -5.33 2.59 3.53
CA GLU A 29 -6.42 1.76 4.02
C GLU A 29 -7.80 2.41 3.90
N GLU A 30 -7.91 3.64 3.39
CA GLU A 30 -9.21 4.28 3.20
C GLU A 30 -10.09 3.50 2.19
N ASP A 31 -11.29 3.11 2.61
CA ASP A 31 -12.24 2.32 1.81
C ASP A 31 -12.92 3.16 0.71
N ASP A 32 -13.06 4.47 0.96
CA ASP A 32 -13.73 5.37 0.05
C ASP A 32 -12.87 5.67 -1.18
N PHE A 33 -13.54 5.93 -2.31
CA PHE A 33 -12.87 6.37 -3.53
C PHE A 33 -12.17 7.73 -3.30
N ILE A 34 -10.87 7.74 -3.52
CA ILE A 34 -10.01 8.93 -3.55
C ILE A 34 -9.69 9.24 -5.01
N ASP A 35 -9.94 10.47 -5.42
CA ASP A 35 -9.60 10.93 -6.76
C ASP A 35 -8.07 10.96 -6.95
N GLU A 36 -7.61 10.61 -8.14
CA GLU A 36 -6.17 10.57 -8.47
C GLU A 36 -5.53 11.95 -8.27
N ASP A 37 -6.24 13.02 -8.63
CA ASP A 37 -5.73 14.39 -8.49
C ASP A 37 -5.49 14.76 -7.01
N LEU A 38 -6.30 14.23 -6.08
CA LEU A 38 -6.11 14.49 -4.65
C LEU A 38 -4.84 13.85 -4.10
N ILE A 39 -4.51 12.63 -4.54
CA ILE A 39 -3.29 11.94 -4.13
C ILE A 39 -2.07 12.58 -4.79
N ARG A 40 -2.20 12.93 -6.08
CA ARG A 40 -1.16 13.63 -6.83
C ARG A 40 -0.78 14.95 -6.15
N ASP A 41 -1.77 15.77 -5.82
CA ASP A 41 -1.56 17.06 -5.14
C ASP A 41 -0.91 16.85 -3.77
N LEU A 42 -1.36 15.84 -3.01
CA LEU A 42 -0.77 15.51 -1.71
C LEU A 42 0.69 15.07 -1.84
N PHE A 43 1.02 14.16 -2.75
CA PHE A 43 2.39 13.69 -2.99
C PHE A 43 3.33 14.77 -3.54
N ASN A 44 2.78 15.79 -4.19
CA ASN A 44 3.58 16.93 -4.62
C ASN A 44 4.08 17.79 -3.46
N ASP A 45 3.31 17.83 -2.36
CA ASP A 45 3.55 18.76 -1.26
C ASP A 45 4.14 18.09 0.01
N ILE A 46 4.05 16.76 0.12
CA ILE A 46 4.67 15.99 1.23
C ILE A 46 6.19 15.90 1.08
N ASP A 47 6.90 15.87 2.22
CA ASP A 47 8.32 15.53 2.27
C ASP A 47 8.60 14.13 1.71
N ARG A 48 9.41 14.07 0.66
CA ARG A 48 9.67 12.85 -0.11
C ARG A 48 10.51 11.82 0.66
N GLU A 49 11.43 12.28 1.49
CA GLU A 49 12.24 11.37 2.32
C GLU A 49 11.34 10.72 3.37
N LEU A 50 10.45 11.50 3.96
CA LEU A 50 9.47 11.02 4.92
C LEU A 50 8.48 10.02 4.30
N LEU A 51 7.94 10.34 3.11
CA LEU A 51 7.04 9.44 2.38
C LEU A 51 7.72 8.10 2.06
N LEU A 52 8.99 8.14 1.64
CA LEU A 52 9.78 6.94 1.37
C LEU A 52 9.95 6.06 2.61
N ASP A 53 10.25 6.68 3.75
CA ASP A 53 10.45 5.96 5.02
C ASP A 53 9.14 5.31 5.49
N TYR A 54 8.02 6.01 5.39
CA TYR A 54 6.71 5.45 5.77
C TYR A 54 6.24 4.36 4.81
N ILE A 55 6.48 4.48 3.50
CA ILE A 55 6.18 3.40 2.56
C ILE A 55 6.95 2.14 2.95
N LYS A 56 8.26 2.23 3.20
CA LYS A 56 9.05 1.08 3.64
C LYS A 56 8.53 0.50 4.95
N GLN A 57 8.28 1.36 5.94
CA GLN A 57 7.77 0.94 7.24
C GLN A 57 6.43 0.22 7.12
N TYR A 58 5.53 0.69 6.25
CA TYR A 58 4.20 0.11 6.05
C TYR A 58 4.30 -1.31 5.50
N PHE A 59 5.10 -1.50 4.44
CA PHE A 59 5.32 -2.82 3.86
C PHE A 59 6.05 -3.75 4.83
N GLU A 60 7.06 -3.26 5.55
CA GLU A 60 7.75 -4.05 6.58
C GLU A 60 6.78 -4.50 7.67
N ASP A 61 5.83 -3.66 8.08
CA ASP A 61 4.89 -4.00 9.15
C ASP A 61 3.83 -4.98 8.69
N ILE A 62 3.16 -4.72 7.56
CA ILE A 62 2.11 -5.60 7.05
C ILE A 62 2.66 -7.00 6.71
N MET A 63 3.88 -7.07 6.17
CA MET A 63 4.51 -8.35 5.81
C MET A 63 4.78 -9.23 7.04
N LYS A 64 5.05 -8.69 8.24
CA LYS A 64 5.23 -9.51 9.46
C LYS A 64 3.98 -10.31 9.84
N HIS A 65 2.83 -9.93 9.30
CA HIS A 65 1.55 -10.51 9.65
C HIS A 65 1.05 -11.55 8.64
N LEU A 66 1.69 -11.64 7.47
CA LEU A 66 1.33 -12.62 6.45
C LEU A 66 1.60 -14.06 6.94
N PRO A 67 0.78 -15.05 6.56
CA PRO A 67 1.00 -16.45 6.94
C PRO A 67 2.33 -17.00 6.39
N ASP A 68 3.07 -17.76 7.20
CA ASP A 68 4.41 -18.25 6.86
C ASP A 68 4.44 -19.12 5.58
N GLU A 69 3.34 -19.82 5.32
CA GLU A 69 3.13 -20.66 4.14
C GLU A 69 2.95 -19.87 2.82
N GLU A 70 2.59 -18.59 2.88
CA GLU A 70 2.25 -17.74 1.73
C GLU A 70 3.47 -17.07 1.09
N SER A 71 4.48 -17.88 0.74
CA SER A 71 5.76 -17.38 0.18
C SER A 71 5.59 -16.52 -1.08
N GLU A 72 4.62 -16.83 -1.94
CA GLU A 72 4.35 -16.08 -3.17
C GLU A 72 3.72 -14.71 -2.88
N LEU A 73 2.84 -14.63 -1.90
CA LEU A 73 2.27 -13.37 -1.44
C LEU A 73 3.34 -12.46 -0.85
N TYR A 74 4.24 -13.01 -0.03
CA TYR A 74 5.40 -12.27 0.47
C TYR A 74 6.26 -11.68 -0.66
N ILE A 75 6.53 -12.45 -1.71
CA ILE A 75 7.30 -11.98 -2.89
C ILE A 75 6.54 -10.85 -3.61
N THR A 76 5.22 -10.96 -3.71
CA THR A 76 4.36 -9.94 -4.32
C THR A 76 4.43 -8.63 -3.54
N PHE A 77 4.23 -8.65 -2.22
CA PHE A 77 4.36 -7.46 -1.37
C PHE A 77 5.77 -6.86 -1.44
N ASP A 78 6.82 -7.68 -1.33
CA ASP A 78 8.21 -7.21 -1.43
C ASP A 78 8.50 -6.54 -2.78
N SER A 79 7.99 -7.10 -3.87
CA SER A 79 8.15 -6.53 -5.21
C SER A 79 7.43 -5.19 -5.35
N ILE A 80 6.20 -5.07 -4.84
CA ILE A 80 5.44 -3.82 -4.83
C ILE A 80 6.16 -2.76 -3.99
N ALA A 81 6.64 -3.14 -2.80
CA ALA A 81 7.37 -2.26 -1.90
C ALA A 81 8.61 -1.68 -2.58
N ARG A 82 9.41 -2.52 -3.25
CA ARG A 82 10.59 -2.09 -4.00
C ARG A 82 10.25 -1.14 -5.15
N VAL A 83 9.15 -1.39 -5.86
CA VAL A 83 8.70 -0.51 -6.94
C VAL A 83 8.32 0.86 -6.40
N LEU A 84 7.39 0.93 -5.44
CA LEU A 84 6.94 2.21 -4.87
C LEU A 84 8.09 2.99 -4.22
N ALA A 85 8.90 2.32 -3.40
CA ALA A 85 10.05 2.95 -2.76
C ALA A 85 11.11 3.40 -3.78
N GLY A 86 11.28 2.66 -4.88
CA GLY A 86 12.24 2.99 -5.94
C GLY A 86 11.83 4.19 -6.81
N MET A 87 10.54 4.54 -6.83
CA MET A 87 10.02 5.70 -7.55
C MET A 87 10.22 7.00 -6.78
N ILE A 88 10.23 6.94 -5.45
CA ILE A 88 10.35 8.12 -4.59
C ILE A 88 11.81 8.55 -4.53
N ASN A 89 12.09 9.80 -4.92
CA ASN A 89 13.41 10.39 -4.80
C ASN A 89 13.31 11.92 -4.60
N PRO A 90 14.33 12.59 -4.02
CA PRO A 90 14.20 14.00 -3.68
C PRO A 90 14.08 14.94 -4.90
N GLN A 91 14.33 14.46 -6.13
CA GLN A 91 14.33 15.24 -7.38
C GLN A 91 13.24 14.83 -8.37
N MET A 92 12.14 14.24 -7.88
CA MET A 92 10.97 13.91 -8.71
C MET A 92 10.43 15.13 -9.48
N SER A 93 10.24 14.92 -10.78
CA SER A 93 9.47 15.79 -11.67
C SER A 93 7.97 15.55 -11.52
N GLU A 94 7.13 16.41 -12.10
CA GLU A 94 5.68 16.20 -12.16
C GLU A 94 5.32 14.83 -12.74
N ASN A 95 6.00 14.42 -13.82
CA ASN A 95 5.79 13.11 -14.43
C ASN A 95 6.19 11.95 -13.48
N ASP A 96 7.20 12.13 -12.63
CA ASP A 96 7.55 11.10 -11.64
C ASP A 96 6.47 10.99 -10.56
N ILE A 97 5.87 12.12 -10.16
CA ILE A 97 4.74 12.16 -9.22
C ILE A 97 3.49 11.51 -9.84
N ASP A 98 3.19 11.77 -11.10
CA ASP A 98 2.08 11.13 -11.82
C ASP A 98 2.26 9.61 -11.84
N ASN A 99 3.48 9.15 -12.15
CA ASN A 99 3.79 7.72 -12.13
C ASN A 99 3.64 7.13 -10.72
N LEU A 100 4.19 7.78 -9.68
CA LEU A 100 4.05 7.32 -8.31
C LEU A 100 2.58 7.23 -7.89
N THR A 101 1.79 8.26 -8.22
CA THR A 101 0.35 8.33 -7.92
C THR A 101 -0.39 7.16 -8.55
N PHE A 102 -0.14 6.90 -9.84
CA PHE A 102 -0.75 5.78 -10.56
C PHE A 102 -0.39 4.42 -9.93
N GLU A 103 0.89 4.20 -9.64
CA GLU A 103 1.36 2.94 -9.05
C GLU A 103 0.82 2.74 -7.62
N PHE A 104 0.76 3.82 -6.83
CA PHE A 104 0.18 3.82 -5.49
C PHE A 104 -1.32 3.52 -5.51
N MET A 105 -2.06 4.15 -6.43
CA MET A 105 -3.49 3.87 -6.62
C MET A 105 -3.75 2.43 -7.04
N ARG A 106 -2.89 1.86 -7.89
CA ARG A 106 -3.01 0.45 -8.26
C ARG A 106 -2.78 -0.48 -7.07
N PHE A 107 -1.78 -0.17 -6.23
CA PHE A 107 -1.56 -0.91 -4.99
C PHE A 107 -2.76 -0.81 -4.04
N ARG A 108 -3.27 0.40 -3.77
CA ARG A 108 -4.45 0.60 -2.91
C ARG A 108 -5.65 -0.19 -3.40
N LYS A 109 -5.91 -0.14 -4.71
CA LYS A 109 -7.00 -0.91 -5.30
C LYS A 109 -6.82 -2.41 -5.06
N TRP A 110 -5.64 -2.96 -5.35
CA TRP A 110 -5.35 -4.38 -5.14
C TRP A 110 -5.41 -4.82 -3.67
N PHE A 111 -4.86 -4.01 -2.76
CA PHE A 111 -4.74 -4.36 -1.35
C PHE A 111 -6.05 -4.16 -0.57
N THR A 112 -6.71 -3.02 -0.77
CA THR A 112 -7.83 -2.54 0.05
C THR A 112 -9.18 -2.79 -0.60
N LEU A 113 -9.30 -2.59 -1.92
CA LEU A 113 -10.61 -2.49 -2.58
C LEU A 113 -11.03 -3.75 -3.34
N ASP A 114 -10.08 -4.45 -3.96
CA ASP A 114 -10.36 -5.66 -4.73
C ASP A 114 -10.54 -6.86 -3.78
N SER A 115 -11.63 -7.60 -3.99
CA SER A 115 -11.92 -8.81 -3.23
C SER A 115 -11.19 -10.01 -3.87
N LEU A 116 -9.92 -10.17 -3.52
CA LEU A 116 -8.98 -11.14 -4.13
C LEU A 116 -8.64 -12.33 -3.24
N VAL A 117 -9.17 -12.37 -2.01
CA VAL A 117 -8.90 -13.44 -1.05
C VAL A 117 -10.19 -14.18 -0.76
N PHE A 118 -10.20 -15.49 -0.99
CA PHE A 118 -11.37 -16.31 -0.69
C PHE A 118 -11.32 -16.78 0.78
N ASP A 119 -12.29 -16.35 1.58
CA ASP A 119 -12.51 -16.81 2.96
C ASP A 119 -13.27 -18.15 2.91
N ARG A 120 -12.58 -19.26 3.22
CA ARG A 120 -13.17 -20.60 3.19
C ARG A 120 -14.14 -20.84 4.35
N ASN A 121 -14.06 -20.06 5.42
CA ASN A 121 -14.99 -20.15 6.56
C ASN A 121 -16.33 -19.46 6.26
N GLN A 122 -16.29 -18.38 5.47
CA GLN A 122 -17.48 -17.57 5.13
C GLN A 122 -18.02 -17.81 3.72
N ASP A 123 -17.32 -18.59 2.87
CA ASP A 123 -17.67 -18.86 1.48
C ASP A 123 -17.84 -17.56 0.66
N SER A 124 -16.89 -16.63 0.83
CA SER A 124 -16.96 -15.29 0.25
C SER A 124 -15.58 -14.71 -0.06
N TYR A 125 -15.52 -13.81 -1.03
CA TYR A 125 -14.31 -13.03 -1.32
C TYR A 125 -14.24 -11.77 -0.45
N ILE A 126 -13.05 -11.50 0.10
CA ILE A 126 -12.72 -10.30 0.87
C ILE A 126 -11.43 -9.67 0.35
N SER A 127 -11.12 -8.45 0.82
CA SER A 127 -9.88 -7.77 0.46
C SER A 127 -8.66 -8.42 1.12
N ILE A 128 -7.48 -8.17 0.55
CA ILE A 128 -6.21 -8.63 1.14
C ILE A 128 -6.03 -7.97 2.51
N ARG A 129 -6.28 -6.66 2.61
CA ARG A 129 -6.24 -5.91 3.88
C ARG A 129 -7.08 -6.59 4.96
N ASP A 130 -8.35 -6.87 4.67
CA ASP A 130 -9.27 -7.43 5.66
C ASP A 130 -8.85 -8.83 6.08
N SER A 131 -8.38 -9.66 5.14
CA SER A 131 -7.87 -11.00 5.46
C SER A 131 -6.66 -10.93 6.41
N VAL A 132 -5.73 -10.00 6.17
CA VAL A 132 -4.55 -9.80 7.04
C VAL A 132 -4.97 -9.33 8.44
N TYR A 133 -5.89 -8.35 8.55
CA TYR A 133 -6.39 -7.93 9.85
C TYR A 133 -7.17 -9.02 10.59
N ASN A 134 -7.93 -9.84 9.87
CA ASN A 134 -8.59 -11.00 10.46
C ASN A 134 -7.58 -12.02 11.00
N ILE A 135 -6.51 -12.31 10.26
CA ILE A 135 -5.40 -13.16 10.73
C ILE A 135 -4.76 -12.58 12.00
N ILE A 136 -4.50 -11.27 12.02
CA ILE A 136 -3.93 -10.59 13.20
C ILE A 136 -4.88 -10.73 14.39
N ALA A 137 -6.16 -10.42 14.21
CA ALA A 137 -7.18 -10.49 15.26
C ALA A 137 -7.34 -11.93 15.80
N ALA A 138 -7.36 -12.92 14.91
CA ALA A 138 -7.52 -14.34 15.25
C ALA A 138 -6.40 -14.85 16.17
N LYS A 139 -5.16 -14.37 16.00
CA LYS A 139 -4.03 -14.69 16.89
C LYS A 139 -4.26 -14.25 18.34
N PHE A 140 -5.05 -13.20 18.59
CA PHE A 140 -5.35 -12.72 19.95
C PHE A 140 -6.48 -13.49 20.64
N ILE A 141 -7.35 -14.13 19.87
CA ILE A 141 -8.53 -14.86 20.36
C ILE A 141 -8.44 -16.38 20.19
N ASP A 142 -7.28 -16.88 19.73
CA ASP A 142 -7.01 -18.31 19.47
C ASP A 142 -8.03 -18.95 18.51
N GLN A 143 -8.35 -18.21 17.44
CA GLN A 143 -9.25 -18.67 16.37
C GLN A 143 -8.44 -19.06 15.13
N GLU A 144 -8.87 -20.11 14.44
CA GLU A 144 -8.30 -20.49 13.14
C GLU A 144 -8.90 -19.65 12.01
N THR A 145 -8.06 -19.29 11.05
CA THR A 145 -8.45 -18.62 9.79
C THR A 145 -8.07 -19.51 8.62
N ASP A 146 -8.88 -19.53 7.57
CA ASP A 146 -8.62 -20.31 6.35
C ASP A 146 -8.89 -19.44 5.11
N TYR A 147 -7.80 -18.97 4.51
CA TYR A 147 -7.81 -18.03 3.39
C TYR A 147 -7.11 -18.62 2.17
N ASP A 148 -7.58 -18.27 0.98
CA ASP A 148 -6.93 -18.55 -0.30
C ASP A 148 -6.45 -17.25 -0.94
N PHE A 149 -5.12 -17.10 -1.07
CA PHE A 149 -4.49 -15.91 -1.65
C PHE A 149 -4.12 -16.08 -3.14
N SER A 150 -4.51 -17.19 -3.79
CA SER A 150 -4.05 -17.50 -5.14
C SER A 150 -4.31 -16.38 -6.16
N GLU A 151 -5.48 -15.72 -6.10
CA GLU A 151 -5.80 -14.60 -7.00
C GLU A 151 -5.02 -13.32 -6.67
N ALA A 152 -4.69 -13.09 -5.39
CA ALA A 152 -3.89 -11.94 -4.96
C ALA A 152 -2.47 -11.99 -5.55
N CYS A 153 -1.93 -13.18 -5.77
CA CYS A 153 -0.59 -13.40 -6.34
C CYS A 153 -0.49 -13.07 -7.84
N GLU A 154 -1.61 -12.90 -8.55
CA GLU A 154 -1.61 -12.54 -9.99
C GLU A 154 -1.34 -11.04 -10.25
N TYR A 155 -0.83 -10.29 -9.26
CA TYR A 155 -0.56 -8.86 -9.40
C TYR A 155 0.38 -8.58 -10.59
N PRO A 156 -0.06 -7.80 -11.60
CA PRO A 156 0.76 -7.54 -12.78
C PRO A 156 1.90 -6.57 -12.41
N LEU A 157 3.04 -7.13 -12.01
CA LEU A 157 4.27 -6.38 -11.84
C LEU A 157 4.72 -5.85 -13.21
N LYS A 158 4.51 -4.56 -13.46
CA LYS A 158 5.24 -3.90 -14.54
C LYS A 158 6.70 -3.94 -14.15
N GLY A 159 7.50 -4.69 -14.91
CA GLY A 159 8.95 -4.66 -14.78
C GLY A 159 9.44 -3.25 -15.09
N TYR A 160 9.51 -2.39 -14.08
CA TYR A 160 10.28 -1.17 -14.19
C TYR A 160 11.73 -1.64 -14.27
N GLU A 161 12.33 -1.45 -15.45
CA GLU A 161 13.77 -1.56 -15.61
C GLU A 161 14.40 -0.67 -14.54
N VAL A 162 14.88 -1.29 -13.47
CA VAL A 162 15.75 -0.66 -12.49
C VAL A 162 16.85 -0.03 -13.32
N ARG A 163 16.85 1.30 -13.43
CA ARG A 163 17.97 2.00 -14.06
C ARG A 163 19.17 1.72 -13.16
N PHE A 164 19.98 0.75 -13.55
CA PHE A 164 21.25 0.34 -12.94
C PHE A 164 22.31 1.47 -12.90
N SER A 165 21.91 2.74 -13.07
CA SER A 165 22.80 3.89 -13.03
C SER A 165 23.28 4.27 -11.62
N SER A 166 22.82 3.60 -10.55
CA SER A 166 23.24 3.88 -9.17
C SER A 166 24.05 2.76 -8.50
N MET A 167 24.34 1.65 -9.17
CA MET A 167 25.13 0.53 -8.61
C MET A 167 26.54 0.39 -9.19
N ILE A 168 27.20 1.50 -9.51
CA ILE A 168 28.65 1.51 -9.73
C ILE A 168 29.28 2.63 -8.89
N LYS A 169 29.94 2.23 -7.80
CA LYS A 169 31.06 2.95 -7.19
C LYS A 169 32.26 2.03 -7.17
#